data_AF-A0A1I5M5N9-F1
#
_entry.id   AF-A0A1I5M5N9-F1
#
_cell.length_a   1.000
_cell.length_b   1.000
_cell.length_c   1.000
_cell.angle_alpha   90.00
_cell.angle_beta   90.00
_cell.angle_gamma   90.00
#
_symmetry.space_group_name_H-M   'P 1'
#
loop_
_entity.id
_entity.type
_entity.pdbx_description
1 polymer ?
#
loop_
_entity_poly.entity_id
_entity_poly.type
_entity_poly.pdbx_seq_one_letter_code
_entity_poly.pdbx_strand_id
1 'polypeptide(L)'
;MAPVSILLNIIWILIGGAWMAFGWLVASIIMAITIIGLPWARAAFNIAIYTLLPFGSRAVSRDEVTGMGDIGTGPLGVIGNIIWLVLAGWWLALGHLLTAVLFAITIIGLPFAWAHLKLAGIALWPIGKVIVPA
;
A
#
# COMPACT_ATOMS: atom_id res chain seq x y z
N MET A 1 -3.54 -16.06 10.26
CA MET A 1 -2.15 -15.70 9.89
C MET A 1 -1.21 -16.75 10.46
N ALA A 2 -0.19 -17.15 9.70
CA ALA A 2 0.81 -18.08 10.21
C ALA A 2 1.66 -17.43 11.33
N PRO A 3 2.22 -18.19 12.29
CA PRO A 3 3.07 -17.64 13.35
C PRO A 3 4.24 -16.80 12.83
N VAL A 4 4.82 -17.20 11.69
CA VAL A 4 5.91 -16.46 11.03
C VAL A 4 5.47 -15.06 10.58
N SER A 5 4.24 -14.90 10.08
CA SER A 5 3.70 -13.60 9.66
C SER A 5 3.55 -12.66 10.85
N ILE A 6 3.12 -13.19 12.01
CA ILE A 6 2.98 -12.40 13.25
C ILE A 6 4.35 -11.89 13.70
N LEU A 7 5.36 -12.76 13.75
CA LEU A 7 6.71 -12.39 14.11
C LEU A 7 7.27 -11.30 13.17
N LEU A 8 7.13 -11.48 11.86
CA LEU A 8 7.59 -10.51 10.87
C LEU A 8 6.86 -9.17 10.99
N ASN A 9 5.55 -9.16 11.25
CA ASN A 9 4.78 -7.94 11.47
C ASN A 9 5.22 -7.19 12.74
N ILE A 10 5.51 -7.91 13.84
CA ILE A 10 6.03 -7.29 15.07
C ILE A 10 7.36 -6.59 14.80
N ILE A 11 8.30 -7.28 14.15
CA ILE A 11 9.62 -6.71 13.82
C ILE A 11 9.42 -5.52 12.87
N TRP A 12 8.62 -5.69 11.82
CA TRP A 12 8.32 -4.69 10.80
C TRP A 12 7.84 -3.36 11.37
N ILE A 13 6.89 -3.38 12.32
CA ILE A 13 6.38 -2.17 12.96
C ILE A 13 7.52 -1.36 13.58
N LEU A 14 8.49 -2.02 14.22
CA LEU A 14 9.61 -1.37 14.90
C LEU A 14 10.66 -0.80 13.94
N ILE A 15 10.90 -1.46 12.81
CA ILE A 15 12.04 -1.15 11.93
C ILE A 15 11.72 -0.25 10.73
N GLY A 16 10.43 -0.10 10.35
CA GLY A 16 10.09 0.79 9.23
C GLY A 16 8.61 0.84 8.83
N GLY A 17 7.84 -0.18 9.17
CA GLY A 17 6.42 -0.29 8.83
C GLY A 17 5.56 0.85 9.35
N ALA A 18 5.77 1.24 10.61
CA ALA A 18 5.02 2.32 11.24
C ALA A 18 5.22 3.67 10.54
N TRP A 19 6.45 3.98 10.12
CA TRP A 19 6.77 5.24 9.45
C TRP A 19 6.10 5.34 8.08
N MET A 20 6.19 4.28 7.26
CA MET A 20 5.52 4.30 5.95
C MET A 20 4.01 4.28 6.07
N ALA A 21 3.45 3.57 7.05
CA ALA A 21 2.01 3.60 7.32
C ALA A 21 1.54 4.99 7.72
N PHE A 22 2.34 5.72 8.51
CA PHE A 22 2.08 7.10 8.85
C PHE A 22 2.10 8.01 7.61
N GLY A 23 3.06 7.81 6.69
CA GLY A 23 3.08 8.53 5.40
C GLY A 23 1.80 8.33 4.59
N TRP A 24 1.29 7.09 4.52
CA TRP A 24 -0.01 6.78 3.92
C TRP A 24 -1.20 7.41 4.64
N LEU A 25 -1.18 7.43 5.97
CA LEU A 25 -2.21 8.08 6.78
C LEU A 25 -2.24 9.59 6.52
N VAL A 26 -1.08 10.25 6.47
CA VAL A 26 -0.96 11.66 6.14
C VAL A 26 -1.50 11.93 4.74
N ALA A 27 -1.12 11.12 3.74
CA ALA A 27 -1.66 11.23 2.39
C ALA A 27 -3.19 11.08 2.38
N SER A 28 -3.73 10.11 3.11
CA SER A 28 -5.18 9.92 3.26
C SER A 28 -5.88 11.14 3.85
N ILE A 29 -5.29 11.78 4.87
CA ILE A 29 -5.86 12.96 5.52
C ILE A 29 -5.83 14.17 4.57
N ILE A 30 -4.72 14.39 3.87
CA ILE A 30 -4.60 15.46 2.86
C ILE A 30 -5.66 15.28 1.77
N MET A 31 -5.82 14.05 1.28
CA MET A 31 -6.84 13.73 0.28
C MET A 31 -8.25 14.01 0.78
N ALA A 32 -8.54 13.70 2.05
CA ALA A 32 -9.83 14.01 2.65
C ALA A 32 -10.08 15.52 2.78
N ILE A 33 -9.07 16.31 3.16
CA ILE A 33 -9.18 17.76 3.37
C ILE A 33 -9.35 18.51 2.05
N THR A 34 -8.67 18.09 0.98
CA THR A 34 -8.69 18.81 -0.31
C THR A 34 -10.02 18.75 -1.05
N ILE A 35 -11.00 17.99 -0.55
CA ILE A 35 -12.33 17.70 -1.15
C ILE A 35 -12.22 16.98 -2.50
N ILE A 36 -11.46 17.53 -3.45
CA ILE A 36 -11.11 16.93 -4.73
C ILE A 36 -10.44 15.57 -4.52
N GLY A 37 -9.59 15.42 -3.49
CA GLY A 37 -8.91 14.17 -3.15
C GLY A 37 -9.78 13.11 -2.47
N LEU A 38 -11.01 13.42 -2.08
CA LEU A 38 -11.89 12.50 -1.33
C LEU A 38 -12.05 11.11 -1.94
N PRO A 39 -12.15 10.95 -3.29
CA PRO A 39 -12.26 9.61 -3.90
C PRO A 39 -11.11 8.66 -3.54
N TRP A 40 -9.91 9.18 -3.25
CA TRP A 40 -8.71 8.39 -2.94
C TRP A 40 -8.46 8.21 -1.45
N ALA A 41 -9.05 9.05 -0.59
CA ALA A 41 -8.81 9.03 0.85
C ALA A 41 -9.05 7.63 1.45
N ARG A 42 -10.16 6.98 1.07
CA ARG A 42 -10.47 5.64 1.59
C ARG A 42 -9.45 4.57 1.13
N ALA A 43 -9.01 4.63 -0.12
CA ALA A 43 -8.01 3.70 -0.64
C ALA A 43 -6.67 3.90 0.07
N ALA A 44 -6.22 5.15 0.22
CA ALA A 44 -5.00 5.50 0.94
C ALA A 44 -5.03 5.03 2.41
N PHE A 45 -6.15 5.24 3.11
CA PHE A 45 -6.33 4.77 4.48
C PHE A 45 -6.24 3.25 4.60
N ASN A 46 -6.89 2.51 3.70
CA ASN A 46 -6.82 1.05 3.70
C ASN A 46 -5.38 0.54 3.48
N ILE A 47 -4.61 1.22 2.61
CA ILE A 47 -3.21 0.88 2.38
C ILE A 47 -2.32 1.30 3.55
N ALA A 48 -2.66 2.36 4.29
CA ALA A 48 -1.99 2.69 5.55
C ALA A 48 -2.09 1.51 6.55
N ILE A 49 -3.29 0.95 6.72
CA ILE A 49 -3.50 -0.22 7.59
C ILE A 49 -2.73 -1.43 7.08
N TYR A 50 -2.73 -1.68 5.76
CA TYR A 50 -1.94 -2.76 5.18
C TYR A 50 -0.45 -2.59 5.38
N THR A 51 0.03 -1.36 5.27
CA THR A 51 1.42 -1.02 5.48
C THR A 51 1.83 -1.25 6.92
N LEU A 52 0.92 -1.16 7.91
CA LEU A 52 1.24 -1.53 9.30
C LEU A 52 1.50 -3.02 9.47
N LEU A 53 0.74 -3.87 8.78
CA LEU A 53 0.75 -5.32 8.95
C LEU A 53 0.73 -6.06 7.59
N PRO A 54 1.79 -5.96 6.76
CA PRO A 54 1.75 -6.46 5.39
C PRO A 54 1.93 -7.98 5.31
N PHE A 55 2.52 -8.62 6.31
CA PHE A 55 2.83 -10.06 6.25
C PHE A 55 1.58 -10.89 6.53
N GLY A 56 1.32 -11.90 5.68
CA GLY A 56 0.11 -12.71 5.72
C GLY A 56 -1.09 -12.11 4.98
N SER A 57 -0.87 -10.99 4.27
CA SER A 57 -1.88 -10.35 3.43
C SER A 57 -1.30 -9.97 2.07
N ARG A 58 -2.17 -9.96 1.06
CA ARG A 58 -1.83 -9.53 -0.30
C ARG A 58 -2.90 -8.61 -0.85
N ALA A 59 -2.47 -7.66 -1.67
CA ALA A 59 -3.39 -6.85 -2.46
C ALA A 59 -3.63 -7.51 -3.81
N VAL A 60 -4.90 -7.65 -4.16
CA VAL A 60 -5.37 -8.24 -5.42
C VAL A 60 -6.38 -7.30 -6.07
N SER A 61 -6.69 -7.56 -7.33
CA SER A 61 -7.78 -6.85 -7.98
C SER A 61 -9.11 -7.23 -7.31
N ARG A 62 -10.00 -6.26 -7.11
CA ARG A 62 -11.26 -6.50 -6.40
C ARG A 62 -12.20 -7.41 -7.18
N ASP A 63 -12.24 -7.24 -8.50
CA ASP A 63 -13.05 -8.05 -9.41
C ASP A 63 -12.64 -9.53 -9.42
N GLU A 64 -11.36 -9.85 -9.20
CA GLU A 64 -10.88 -11.23 -8.98
C GLU A 64 -11.49 -11.86 -7.72
N VAL A 65 -11.86 -11.05 -6.71
CA VAL A 65 -12.41 -11.53 -5.44
C VAL A 65 -13.93 -11.55 -5.45
N THR A 66 -14.57 -10.53 -6.02
CA THR A 66 -16.03 -10.40 -6.07
C THR A 66 -16.66 -11.13 -7.26
N GLY A 67 -15.89 -11.45 -8.30
CA GLY A 67 -16.39 -11.96 -9.57
C GLY A 67 -17.15 -10.92 -10.41
N MET A 68 -17.14 -9.64 -9.99
CA MET A 68 -17.87 -8.55 -10.63
C MET A 68 -16.99 -7.29 -10.70
N GLY A 69 -16.90 -6.69 -11.88
CA GLY A 69 -16.22 -5.41 -12.06
C GLY A 69 -16.98 -4.24 -11.43
N ASP A 70 -16.25 -3.22 -10.99
CA ASP A 70 -16.82 -1.96 -10.50
C ASP A 70 -16.15 -0.74 -11.16
N ILE A 71 -16.61 0.47 -10.79
CA ILE A 71 -16.07 1.73 -11.33
C ILE A 71 -14.55 1.85 -11.12
N GLY A 72 -14.04 1.31 -10.01
CA GLY A 72 -12.63 1.34 -9.64
C GLY A 72 -11.77 0.26 -10.30
N THR A 73 -12.34 -0.85 -10.80
CA THR A 73 -11.60 -1.86 -11.56
C THR A 73 -11.65 -1.63 -13.08
N GLY A 74 -12.53 -0.76 -13.56
CA GLY A 74 -12.65 -0.39 -14.98
C GLY A 74 -11.80 0.83 -15.43
N PRO A 75 -12.10 1.40 -16.61
CA PRO A 75 -11.35 2.54 -17.18
C PRO A 75 -11.32 3.79 -16.30
N LEU A 76 -12.40 4.07 -15.56
CA LEU A 76 -12.45 5.19 -14.61
C LEU A 76 -11.47 4.97 -13.44
N GLY A 77 -11.28 3.73 -13.00
CA GLY A 77 -10.25 3.37 -12.03
C GLY A 77 -8.83 3.64 -12.53
N VAL A 78 -8.57 3.37 -13.81
CA VAL A 78 -7.27 3.70 -14.45
C VAL A 78 -7.03 5.21 -14.45
N ILE A 79 -8.02 6.00 -14.86
CA ILE A 79 -7.95 7.47 -14.81
C ILE A 79 -7.72 7.94 -13.37
N GLY A 80 -8.44 7.35 -12.42
CA GLY A 80 -8.27 7.63 -11.00
C GLY A 80 -6.84 7.35 -10.51
N ASN A 81 -6.25 6.24 -10.93
CA ASN A 81 -4.87 5.92 -10.59
C ASN A 81 -3.84 6.85 -11.26
N ILE A 82 -4.07 7.32 -12.48
CA ILE A 82 -3.19 8.31 -13.13
C ILE A 82 -3.19 9.62 -12.34
N ILE A 83 -4.36 10.11 -11.95
CA ILE A 83 -4.48 11.33 -11.11
C ILE A 83 -3.79 11.10 -9.76
N TRP A 84 -4.06 9.96 -9.12
CA TRP A 84 -3.39 9.58 -7.88
C TRP A 84 -1.87 9.57 -8.02
N LEU A 85 -1.34 8.98 -9.09
CA LEU A 85 0.08 8.84 -9.33
C LEU A 85 0.76 10.21 -9.31
N VAL A 86 0.15 11.23 -9.92
CA VAL A 86 0.66 12.61 -9.95
C VAL A 86 0.59 13.28 -8.58
N LEU A 87 -0.52 13.08 -7.84
CA LEU A 87 -0.74 13.74 -6.55
C LEU A 87 0.06 13.11 -5.39
N ALA A 88 0.03 11.78 -5.27
CA ALA A 88 0.50 11.04 -4.10
C ALA A 88 1.31 9.79 -4.42
N GLY A 89 0.94 9.06 -5.46
CA GLY A 89 1.45 7.70 -5.69
C GLY A 89 2.95 7.62 -5.91
N TRP A 90 3.54 8.55 -6.67
CA TRP A 90 4.95 8.45 -7.07
C TRP A 90 5.92 8.62 -5.90
N TRP A 91 5.67 9.59 -5.01
CA TRP A 91 6.57 9.85 -3.88
C TRP A 91 6.36 8.85 -2.73
N LEU A 92 5.14 8.32 -2.53
CA LEU A 92 4.91 7.18 -1.64
C LEU A 92 5.62 5.92 -2.14
N ALA A 93 5.53 5.63 -3.44
CA ALA A 93 6.24 4.52 -4.07
C ALA A 93 7.76 4.68 -3.94
N LEU A 94 8.27 5.90 -4.15
CA LEU A 94 9.69 6.21 -3.95
C LEU A 94 10.13 6.00 -2.50
N GLY A 95 9.33 6.44 -1.52
CA GLY A 95 9.60 6.20 -0.10
C GLY A 95 9.72 4.70 0.22
N HIS A 96 8.80 3.89 -0.31
CA HIS A 96 8.90 2.44 -0.21
C HIS A 96 10.16 1.89 -0.92
N LEU A 97 10.46 2.33 -2.13
CA LEU A 97 11.62 1.86 -2.89
C LEU A 97 12.95 2.17 -2.18
N LEU A 98 13.12 3.39 -1.69
CA LEU A 98 14.31 3.79 -0.93
C LEU A 98 14.48 2.94 0.34
N THR A 99 13.38 2.70 1.06
CA THR A 99 13.40 1.86 2.25
C THR A 99 13.68 0.39 1.90
N ALA A 100 13.18 -0.09 0.77
CA ALA A 100 13.48 -1.43 0.27
C ALA A 100 14.97 -1.61 -0.02
N VAL A 101 15.60 -0.63 -0.68
CA VAL A 101 17.04 -0.65 -0.96
C VAL A 101 17.85 -0.69 0.34
N LEU A 102 17.46 0.11 1.34
CA LEU A 102 18.12 0.13 2.64
C LEU A 102 18.05 -1.25 3.33
N PHE A 103 16.87 -1.88 3.35
CA PHE A 103 16.72 -3.22 3.92
C PHE A 103 17.47 -4.29 3.13
N ALA A 104 17.57 -4.15 1.81
CA ALA A 104 18.25 -5.12 0.94
C ALA A 104 19.77 -5.18 1.17
N ILE A 105 20.37 -4.24 1.91
CA ILE A 105 21.80 -4.26 2.27
C ILE A 105 22.14 -5.49 3.13
N THR A 106 21.19 -6.04 3.88
CA THR A 106 21.41 -7.19 4.77
C THR A 106 20.54 -8.37 4.38
N ILE A 107 21.06 -9.59 4.57
CA ILE A 107 20.31 -10.83 4.33
C ILE A 107 19.05 -10.88 5.20
N ILE A 108 19.13 -10.43 6.47
CA ILE A 108 18.01 -10.39 7.40
C ILE A 108 16.94 -9.39 6.93
N GLY A 109 17.33 -8.31 6.24
CA GLY A 109 16.44 -7.28 5.74
C GLY A 109 15.64 -7.66 4.49
N LEU A 110 16.09 -8.67 3.73
CA LEU A 110 15.48 -9.06 2.44
C LEU A 110 13.96 -9.33 2.50
N PRO A 111 13.39 -9.99 3.53
CA PRO A 111 11.94 -10.17 3.63
C PRO A 111 11.18 -8.85 3.75
N PHE A 112 11.75 -7.86 4.44
CA PHE A 112 11.16 -6.52 4.62
C PHE A 112 11.34 -5.66 3.36
N ALA A 113 12.49 -5.76 2.70
CA ALA A 113 12.70 -5.15 1.39
C ALA A 113 11.62 -5.61 0.39
N TRP A 114 11.34 -6.92 0.36
CA TRP A 114 10.28 -7.47 -0.48
C TRP A 114 8.88 -6.94 -0.13
N ALA A 115 8.58 -6.78 1.16
CA ALA A 115 7.32 -6.16 1.60
C ALA A 115 7.21 -4.71 1.11
N HIS A 116 8.28 -3.91 1.22
CA HIS A 116 8.30 -2.55 0.67
C HIS A 116 8.13 -2.52 -0.85
N LEU A 117 8.74 -3.44 -1.61
CA LEU A 117 8.56 -3.48 -3.07
C LEU A 117 7.09 -3.77 -3.46
N LYS A 118 6.41 -4.68 -2.75
CA LYS A 118 4.97 -4.92 -2.96
C LYS A 118 4.15 -3.67 -2.67
N LEU A 119 4.47 -2.98 -1.57
CA LEU A 119 3.81 -1.74 -1.18
C LEU A 119 4.12 -0.58 -2.13
N ALA A 120 5.31 -0.54 -2.74
CA ALA A 120 5.64 0.40 -3.80
C ALA A 120 4.75 0.16 -5.04
N GLY A 121 4.54 -1.11 -5.42
CA GLY A 121 3.65 -1.47 -6.52
C GLY A 121 2.21 -1.01 -6.29
N ILE A 122 1.65 -1.23 -5.09
CA ILE A 122 0.29 -0.76 -4.77
C ILE A 122 0.22 0.76 -4.61
N ALA A 123 1.30 1.42 -4.21
CA ALA A 123 1.38 2.86 -4.11
C ALA A 123 1.13 3.56 -5.44
N LEU A 124 1.56 2.95 -6.55
CA LEU A 124 1.37 3.48 -7.89
C LEU A 124 -0.08 3.35 -8.37
N TRP A 125 -0.76 2.24 -8.03
CA TRP A 125 -2.09 1.90 -8.55
C TRP A 125 -3.04 1.38 -7.45
N PRO A 126 -3.47 2.23 -6.49
CA PRO A 126 -4.26 1.79 -5.34
C PRO A 126 -5.75 1.54 -5.64
N ILE A 127 -6.31 2.19 -6.66
CA ILE A 127 -7.73 2.08 -7.01
C ILE A 127 -8.03 0.72 -7.63
N GLY A 128 -9.19 0.15 -7.28
CA GLY A 128 -9.62 -1.18 -7.71
C GLY A 128 -8.97 -2.33 -6.94
N LYS A 129 -8.15 -2.03 -5.92
CA LYS A 129 -7.51 -3.06 -5.09
C LYS A 129 -8.31 -3.38 -3.83
N VAL A 130 -8.17 -4.62 -3.38
CA VAL A 130 -8.66 -5.11 -2.09
C VAL A 130 -7.57 -5.96 -1.44
N ILE A 131 -7.60 -6.00 -0.11
CA ILE A 131 -6.58 -6.66 0.69
C ILE A 131 -7.19 -7.91 1.30
N VAL A 132 -6.57 -9.04 1.01
CA VAL A 132 -7.06 -10.36 1.41
C VAL A 132 -5.94 -11.12 2.14
N PRO A 133 -6.29 -12.13 2.95
CA PRO A 133 -5.31 -13.07 3.47
C PRO A 133 -4.49 -13.69 2.31
N ALA A 134 -3.18 -13.79 2.51
CA ALA A 134 -2.26 -14.44 1.58
C ALA A 134 -2.18 -15.95 1.80
#